data_AF-A0A7C6S247-F1
#
_entry.id   AF-A0A7C6S247-F1
#
_cell.length_a   1.000
_cell.length_b   1.000
_cell.length_c   1.000
_cell.angle_alpha   90.00
_cell.angle_beta   90.00
_cell.angle_gamma   90.00
#
_symmetry.space_group_name_H-M   'P 1'
#
loop_
_entity.id
_entity.type
_entity.pdbx_description
1 polymer ?
#
loop_
_entity_poly.entity_id
_entity_poly.type
_entity_poly.pdbx_seq_one_letter_code
_entity_poly.pdbx_strand_id
1 'polypeptide(L)' 'MDFRKLNNNIEIPALGLGVFRMDNDKEAYNSVRKAIDLGYRHIDTAMIYENEKPIGRAIRESGV' A
#
# COMPACT_ATOMS: atom_id res chain seq x y z
N MET A 1 -1.15 -9.23 -13.32
CA MET A 1 -1.64 -7.94 -12.80
C MET A 1 -1.52 -6.96 -13.94
N ASP A 2 -2.55 -6.19 -14.22
CA ASP A 2 -2.54 -5.23 -15.33
C ASP A 2 -1.83 -3.94 -14.91
N PHE A 3 -1.16 -3.30 -15.86
CA PHE A 3 -0.42 -2.06 -15.66
C PHE A 3 -0.93 -0.96 -16.58
N ARG A 4 -0.80 0.29 -16.13
CA ARG A 4 -1.03 1.49 -16.95
C ARG A 4 0.31 2.20 -17.14
N LYS A 5 0.57 2.67 -18.36
CA LYS A 5 1.76 3.46 -18.67
C LYS A 5 1.47 4.94 -18.49
N LEU A 6 2.24 5.60 -17.63
CA LEU A 6 2.15 7.04 -17.38
C LEU A 6 2.80 7.85 -18.51
N ASN A 7 2.55 9.16 -18.55
CA ASN A 7 3.08 10.06 -19.58
C ASN A 7 4.63 10.16 -19.61
N ASN A 8 5.28 9.73 -18.53
CA ASN A 8 6.74 9.64 -18.39
C ASN A 8 7.30 8.22 -18.63
N ASN A 9 6.49 7.34 -19.23
CA ASN A 9 6.81 5.94 -19.52
C ASN A 9 6.97 4.99 -18.31
N ILE A 10 6.72 5.45 -17.08
CA ILE A 10 6.69 4.57 -15.90
C ILE A 10 5.39 3.75 -15.90
N GLU A 11 5.49 2.47 -15.53
CA GLU A 11 4.32 1.61 -15.34
C GLU A 11 3.82 1.68 -13.90
N ILE A 12 2.50 1.78 -13.73
CA ILE A 12 1.83 1.73 -12.43
C ILE A 12 0.84 0.56 -12.41
N PRO A 13 0.77 -0.25 -11.35
CA PRO A 13 -0.25 -1.29 -11.25
C PRO A 13 -1.65 -0.67 -11.32
N ALA A 14 -2.50 -1.21 -12.19
CA ALA A 14 -3.84 -0.71 -12.45
C ALA A 14 -4.80 -0.89 -11.26
N LEU A 15 -4.47 -1.81 -10.34
CA LEU A 15 -5.19 -2.07 -9.10
C LEU A 15 -4.26 -1.76 -7.92
N GLY A 16 -4.76 -1.01 -6.94
CA GLY A 16 -4.04 -0.67 -5.72
C GLY A 16 -4.93 -0.78 -4.49
N LEU A 17 -4.30 -0.89 -3.32
CA LEU A 17 -4.97 -0.74 -2.03
C LEU A 17 -4.87 0.72 -1.59
N GLY A 18 -6.00 1.41 -1.50
CA GLY A 18 -6.08 2.68 -0.78
C GLY A 18 -6.33 2.42 0.70
N VAL A 19 -5.56 3.09 1.56
CA VAL A 19 -5.84 3.15 3.00
C VAL A 19 -6.52 4.46 3.36
N PHE A 20 -7.14 4.51 4.55
CA PHE A 20 -7.68 5.73 5.12
C PHE A 20 -7.34 5.79 6.62
N ARG A 21 -7.90 6.76 7.34
CA ARG A 21 -7.82 6.84 8.80
C ARG A 21 -8.32 5.53 9.41
N MET A 22 -7.50 4.93 10.26
CA MET A 22 -7.82 3.72 11.01
C MET A 22 -7.59 4.00 12.49
N ASP A 23 -8.40 3.38 13.35
CA ASP A 23 -8.39 3.68 14.78
C ASP A 23 -7.15 3.13 15.49
N ASN A 24 -6.37 2.25 14.84
CA ASN A 24 -5.15 1.71 15.41
C ASN A 24 -4.09 1.28 14.37
N ASP A 25 -2.82 1.35 14.77
CA ASP A 25 -1.65 0.98 13.96
C ASP A 25 -1.65 -0.50 13.51
N LYS A 26 -2.25 -1.39 14.30
CA LYS A 26 -2.27 -2.83 14.00
C LYS A 26 -3.14 -3.12 12.78
N GLU A 27 -4.25 -2.42 12.63
CA GLU A 27 -5.14 -2.52 11.48
C GLU A 27 -4.47 -2.02 10.20
N ALA A 28 -3.81 -0.86 10.26
CA ALA A 28 -3.05 -0.31 9.14
C ALA A 28 -1.94 -1.26 8.67
N TYR A 29 -1.18 -1.81 9.63
CA TYR A 29 -0.16 -2.81 9.34
C TYR A 29 -0.76 -4.08 8.69
N ASN A 30 -1.80 -4.64 9.30
CA ASN A 30 -2.40 -5.91 8.84
C ASN A 30 -3.04 -5.78 7.46
N SER A 31 -3.71 -4.66 7.20
CA SER A 31 -4.35 -4.37 5.91
C SER A 31 -3.33 -4.40 4.77
N VAL A 32 -2.22 -3.67 4.95
CA VAL A 32 -1.14 -3.61 3.95
C VAL A 32 -0.41 -4.94 3.83
N ARG A 33 -0.09 -5.61 4.96
CA ARG A 33 0.56 -6.92 4.94
C ARG A 33 -0.27 -7.94 4.15
N LYS A 34 -1.58 -7.98 4.40
CA LYS A 34 -2.50 -8.88 3.72
C LYS A 34 -2.65 -8.56 2.24
N ALA A 35 -2.70 -7.29 1.86
CA ALA A 35 -2.75 -6.90 0.46
C ALA A 35 -1.50 -7.34 -0.30
N ILE A 36 -0.31 -7.18 0.30
CA ILE A 36 0.94 -7.64 -0.31
C ILE A 36 0.93 -9.18 -0.47
N ASP A 37 0.46 -9.92 0.54
CA ASP A 37 0.31 -11.39 0.48
C ASP A 37 -0.68 -11.85 -0.61
N LEU A 38 -1.72 -11.04 -0.88
CA LEU A 38 -2.69 -11.27 -1.95
C LEU A 38 -2.19 -10.85 -3.34
N GLY A 39 -0.98 -10.29 -3.44
CA GLY A 39 -0.34 -9.91 -4.70
C GLY A 39 -0.48 -8.44 -5.09
N TYR A 40 -1.03 -7.57 -4.24
CA TYR A 40 -1.03 -6.13 -4.50
C TYR A 40 0.40 -5.59 -4.53
N ARG A 41 0.67 -4.65 -5.44
CA ARG A 41 1.97 -3.98 -5.60
C ARG A 41 1.86 -2.45 -5.64
N HIS A 42 0.68 -1.91 -5.37
CA HIS A 42 0.39 -0.49 -5.32
C HIS A 42 -0.37 -0.20 -4.03
N ILE A 43 0.25 0.59 -3.15
CA ILE A 43 -0.32 1.04 -1.88
C ILE A 43 -0.44 2.57 -1.95
N ASP A 44 -1.65 3.07 -1.72
CA ASP A 44 -1.97 4.50 -1.69
C ASP A 44 -2.28 4.92 -0.24
N THR A 45 -1.61 5.98 0.21
CA THR A 45 -1.74 6.55 1.56
C THR A 45 -1.52 8.06 1.53
N ALA A 46 -1.80 8.74 2.64
CA ALA A 46 -1.55 10.17 2.81
C ALA A 46 -1.14 10.49 4.26
N MET A 47 -0.29 11.50 4.41
CA MET A 47 0.16 12.02 5.71
C MET A 47 -1.00 12.32 6.67
N ILE A 48 -2.11 12.89 6.16
CA ILE A 48 -3.28 13.27 6.98
C ILE A 48 -4.05 12.07 7.59
N TYR A 49 -3.67 10.84 7.23
CA TYR A 49 -4.20 9.62 7.83
C TYR A 49 -3.40 9.17 9.04
N GLU A 50 -2.23 9.77 9.28
CA GLU A 50 -1.34 9.56 10.43
C GLU A 50 -0.93 8.09 10.67
N ASN A 51 -0.98 7.26 9.61
CA ASN A 51 -0.74 5.82 9.68
C ASN A 51 0.41 5.34 8.75
N GLU A 52 1.23 6.24 8.21
CA GLU A 52 2.34 5.87 7.32
C GLU A 52 3.42 5.02 8.02
N LYS A 53 3.62 5.20 9.32
CA LYS A 53 4.58 4.42 10.12
C LYS A 53 4.25 2.91 10.14
N PRO A 54 3.05 2.46 10.56
CA PRO A 54 2.71 1.05 10.51
C PRO A 54 2.66 0.48 9.08
N ILE A 55 2.26 1.28 8.08
CA ILE A 55 2.30 0.89 6.67
C ILE A 55 3.73 0.61 6.20
N GLY A 56 4.66 1.53 6.50
CA GLY A 56 6.08 1.35 6.16
C GLY A 56 6.70 0.13 6.84
N ARG A 57 6.27 -0.20 8.07
CA ARG A 57 6.66 -1.45 8.75
C ARG A 57 6.15 -2.67 8.00
N ALA A 58 4.87 -2.68 7.58
CA ALA A 58 4.30 -3.80 6.83
C ALA A 58 5.00 -4.04 5.50
N ILE A 59 5.37 -2.97 4.78
CA ILE A 59 6.13 -3.07 3.52
C ILE A 59 7.52 -3.66 3.80
N ARG A 60 8.27 -3.10 4.77
CA ARG A 60 9.62 -3.56 5.11
C ARG A 60 9.66 -5.05 5.51
N GLU A 61 8.69 -5.49 6.31
CA GLU A 61 8.63 -6.87 6.80
C GLU A 61 8.03 -7.85 5.78
N SER A 62 7.46 -7.37 4.67
CA SER A 62 6.88 -8.22 3.65
C SER A 62 7.91 -8.94 2.76
N GLY A 63 9.15 -8.42 2.71
CA GLY A 63 10.24 -9.02 1.93
C GLY A 63 10.10 -8.86 0.41
N VAL A 64 9.24 -7.95 -0.06
CA VAL A 64 9.12 -7.58 -1.47
C VAL A 64 10.08 -6.46 -1.88
#